data_AF-A0A940DF16-F1
#
_entry.id   AF-A0A940DF16-F1
#
_cell.length_a   1.000
_cell.length_b   1.000
_cell.length_c   1.000
_cell.angle_alpha   90.00
_cell.angle_beta   90.00
_cell.angle_gamma   90.00
#
_symmetry.space_group_name_H-M   'P 1'
#
loop_
_entity.id
_entity.type
_entity.pdbx_description
1 polymer ?
#
loop_
_entity_poly.entity_id
_entity_poly.type
_entity_poly.pdbx_seq_one_letter_code
_entity_poly.pdbx_strand_id
1 'polypeptide(L)'
;MAVTGIILPSSRGAEREFVTKLARKEGIAVDENIHKAYAVLKLTSDLEEHNRLTSFFVAETLTMFYKFRALESVIKGYESDGYESAAYLGALLSVELEEERKRIYAATEGLECIAPESLLDLRLEELKEGWAGLNELGRMLLQQCSEGEEVYSLVPYFITGEPLSPRLTVSGGERLRLTGGGTEKTVPALTGNEERDLVTALMRERPTH
;
A
#
# COMPACT_ATOMS: atom_id res chain seq x y z
N MET A 1 -10.03 28.09 -17.20
CA MET A 1 -9.96 26.64 -16.87
C MET A 1 -9.87 26.52 -15.37
N ALA A 2 -10.82 25.84 -14.74
CA ALA A 2 -10.70 25.46 -13.33
C ALA A 2 -9.67 24.33 -13.23
N VAL A 3 -8.66 24.49 -12.39
CA VAL A 3 -7.70 23.42 -12.08
C VAL A 3 -8.28 22.67 -10.91
N THR A 4 -8.80 21.48 -11.15
CA THR A 4 -9.29 20.60 -10.08
C THR A 4 -8.08 19.90 -9.46
N GLY A 5 -7.85 20.14 -8.18
CA GLY A 5 -6.71 19.62 -7.44
C GLY A 5 -7.14 18.47 -6.54
N ILE A 6 -6.51 17.29 -6.63
CA ILE A 6 -6.73 16.25 -5.62
C ILE A 6 -6.02 16.68 -4.36
N ILE A 7 -6.75 16.96 -3.28
CA ILE A 7 -6.19 17.26 -1.98
C ILE A 7 -6.04 15.93 -1.23
N LEU A 8 -4.84 15.36 -1.22
CA LEU A 8 -4.54 14.17 -0.41
C LEU A 8 -4.08 14.63 0.98
N PRO A 9 -4.77 14.28 2.07
CA PRO A 9 -4.37 14.66 3.42
C PRO A 9 -3.04 14.06 3.80
N SER A 10 -2.18 14.96 4.24
CA SER A 10 -1.48 14.95 5.53
C SER A 10 -1.03 13.56 5.90
N SER A 11 0.04 13.16 5.23
CA SER A 11 0.57 11.84 5.36
C SER A 11 2.08 12.03 5.54
N ARG A 12 2.61 11.40 6.58
CA ARG A 12 3.99 11.56 7.06
C ARG A 12 4.96 11.37 5.88
N GLY A 13 6.18 11.91 5.97
CA GLY A 13 7.12 12.02 4.82
C GLY A 13 7.10 10.89 3.77
N ALA A 14 7.06 9.63 4.21
CA ALA A 14 6.97 8.44 3.35
C ALA A 14 5.70 8.33 2.48
N GLU A 15 4.52 8.67 3.03
CA GLU A 15 3.24 8.63 2.29
C GLU A 15 3.22 9.70 1.20
N ARG A 16 3.65 10.93 1.54
CA ARG A 16 3.79 12.02 0.57
C ARG A 16 4.76 11.66 -0.55
N GLU A 17 5.89 11.07 -0.21
CA GLU A 17 6.89 10.62 -1.20
C GLU A 17 6.32 9.54 -2.12
N PHE A 18 5.62 8.56 -1.55
CA PHE A 18 4.97 7.49 -2.31
C PHE A 18 3.94 8.03 -3.31
N VAL A 19 3.02 8.87 -2.86
CA VAL A 19 2.01 9.53 -3.72
C VAL A 19 2.68 10.37 -4.80
N THR A 20 3.72 11.14 -4.46
CA THR A 20 4.46 11.98 -5.42
C THR A 20 5.13 11.12 -6.50
N LYS A 21 5.73 9.98 -6.11
CA LYS A 21 6.33 9.02 -7.04
C LYS A 21 5.28 8.40 -7.95
N LEU A 22 4.12 8.01 -7.42
CA LEU A 22 3.01 7.49 -8.23
C LEU A 22 2.49 8.54 -9.22
N ALA A 23 2.22 9.77 -8.76
CA ALA A 23 1.73 10.85 -9.61
C ALA A 23 2.69 11.18 -10.76
N ARG A 24 4.00 11.21 -10.50
CA ARG A 24 5.01 11.44 -11.54
C ARG A 24 5.04 10.30 -12.57
N LYS A 25 4.77 9.05 -12.17
CA LYS A 25 4.66 7.91 -13.10
C LYS A 25 3.44 8.03 -14.02
N GLU A 26 2.35 8.56 -13.49
CA GLU A 26 1.13 8.86 -14.26
C GLU A 26 1.23 10.17 -15.07
N GLY A 27 2.39 10.84 -15.09
CA GLY A 27 2.60 12.09 -15.84
C GLY A 27 1.92 13.32 -15.22
N ILE A 28 1.51 13.25 -13.95
CA ILE A 28 0.76 14.30 -13.26
C ILE A 28 1.70 15.30 -12.61
N ALA A 29 1.43 16.59 -12.81
CA ALA A 29 2.16 17.66 -12.14
C ALA A 29 1.77 17.73 -10.65
N VAL A 30 2.77 17.68 -9.78
CA VAL A 30 2.61 17.79 -8.34
C VAL A 30 2.96 19.22 -7.92
N ASP A 31 2.04 19.91 -7.25
CA ASP A 31 2.34 21.21 -6.63
C ASP A 31 2.86 21.00 -5.20
N GLU A 32 4.16 21.18 -5.01
CA GLU A 32 4.83 20.99 -3.71
C GLU A 32 4.74 22.22 -2.79
N ASN A 33 4.22 23.37 -3.28
CA ASN A 33 4.17 24.65 -2.56
C ASN A 33 2.93 24.80 -1.67
N ILE A 34 1.95 23.89 -1.76
CA ILE A 34 0.78 23.93 -0.90
C ILE A 34 1.17 23.40 0.48
N HIS A 35 0.77 24.12 1.52
CA HIS A 35 1.17 23.91 2.92
C HIS A 35 1.26 22.42 3.29
N LYS A 36 2.28 22.12 4.11
CA LYS A 36 2.78 20.84 4.67
C LYS A 36 1.77 19.71 4.97
N ALA A 37 0.48 19.97 4.91
CA ALA A 37 -0.60 19.06 5.17
C ALA A 37 -1.26 18.45 3.92
N TYR A 38 -0.94 18.83 2.67
CA TYR A 38 -1.61 18.23 1.51
C TYR A 38 -0.72 18.17 0.26
N ALA A 39 -0.75 17.05 -0.47
CA ALA A 39 -0.26 17.02 -1.86
C ALA A 39 -1.44 17.37 -2.78
N VAL A 40 -1.25 18.39 -3.64
CA VAL A 40 -2.23 18.74 -4.67
C VAL A 40 -1.77 18.23 -6.02
N LEU A 41 -2.52 17.28 -6.55
CA LEU A 41 -2.33 16.78 -7.91
C LEU A 41 -3.10 17.68 -8.87
N LYS A 42 -2.39 18.43 -9.70
CA LYS A 42 -3.01 19.27 -10.75
C LYS A 42 -3.40 18.34 -11.90
N LEU A 43 -4.69 18.10 -12.04
CA LEU A 43 -5.21 17.21 -13.06
C LEU A 43 -5.71 17.96 -14.30
N THR A 44 -5.85 17.18 -15.36
CA THR A 44 -6.28 17.56 -16.70
C THR A 44 -7.70 18.14 -16.70
N SER A 45 -8.12 18.74 -17.80
CA SER A 45 -9.45 19.37 -17.95
C SER A 45 -10.63 18.37 -18.01
N ASP A 46 -10.36 17.06 -17.92
CA ASP A 46 -11.36 16.00 -17.98
C ASP A 46 -11.75 15.53 -16.57
N LEU A 47 -13.05 15.68 -16.24
CA LEU A 47 -13.61 15.32 -14.94
C LEU A 47 -13.62 13.80 -14.71
N GLU A 48 -13.79 13.00 -15.76
CA GLU A 48 -13.81 11.54 -15.64
C GLU A 48 -12.41 11.01 -15.33
N GLU A 49 -11.40 11.51 -16.04
CA GLU A 49 -10.00 11.20 -15.76
C GLU A 49 -9.59 11.68 -14.36
N HIS A 50 -10.08 12.86 -13.95
CA HIS A 50 -9.87 13.39 -12.61
C HIS A 50 -10.36 12.43 -11.52
N ASN A 51 -11.62 12.01 -11.59
CA ASN A 51 -12.23 11.13 -10.61
C ASN A 51 -11.52 9.77 -10.55
N ARG A 52 -11.17 9.19 -11.70
CA ARG A 52 -10.46 7.92 -11.79
C ARG A 52 -9.11 7.98 -11.06
N LEU A 53 -8.32 9.02 -11.31
CA LEU A 53 -7.00 9.19 -10.71
C LEU A 53 -7.10 9.45 -9.20
N THR A 54 -8.08 10.25 -8.77
CA THR A 54 -8.38 10.47 -7.35
C THR A 54 -8.63 9.17 -6.62
N SER A 55 -9.58 8.38 -7.11
CA SER A 55 -9.93 7.09 -6.51
C SER A 55 -8.74 6.13 -6.49
N PHE A 56 -7.94 6.11 -7.56
CA PHE A 56 -6.71 5.31 -7.62
C PHE A 56 -5.71 5.68 -6.52
N PHE A 57 -5.34 6.97 -6.38
CA PHE A 57 -4.37 7.38 -5.37
C PHE A 57 -4.85 7.16 -3.94
N VAL A 58 -6.14 7.36 -3.68
CA VAL A 58 -6.73 7.10 -2.36
C VAL A 58 -6.71 5.60 -2.05
N ALA A 59 -7.11 4.76 -2.99
CA ALA A 59 -7.07 3.30 -2.84
C ALA A 59 -5.66 2.79 -2.56
N GLU A 60 -4.66 3.25 -3.31
CA GLU A 60 -3.26 2.89 -3.07
C GLU A 60 -2.78 3.35 -1.70
N THR A 61 -3.10 4.59 -1.30
CA THR A 61 -2.65 5.15 -0.02
C THR A 61 -3.26 4.40 1.16
N LEU A 62 -4.56 4.14 1.14
CA LEU A 62 -5.26 3.44 2.21
C LEU A 62 -4.80 1.99 2.34
N THR A 63 -4.79 1.24 1.23
CA THR A 63 -4.38 -0.18 1.25
C THR A 63 -2.89 -0.37 1.53
N MET A 64 -2.06 0.63 1.25
CA MET A 64 -0.63 0.56 1.54
C MET A 64 -0.31 0.99 2.97
N PHE A 65 -0.68 2.21 3.37
CA PHE A 65 -0.20 2.78 4.63
C PHE A 65 -1.17 2.60 5.79
N TYR A 66 -2.47 2.68 5.56
CA TYR A 66 -3.45 2.56 6.65
C TYR A 66 -3.63 1.12 7.06
N LYS A 67 -3.73 0.21 6.08
CA LYS A 67 -3.70 -1.22 6.34
C LYS A 67 -2.38 -1.65 6.98
N PHE A 68 -1.23 -1.15 6.50
CA PHE A 68 0.05 -1.41 7.17
C PHE A 68 0.05 -0.95 8.62
N ARG A 69 -0.42 0.26 8.92
CA ARG A 69 -0.52 0.74 10.32
C ARG A 69 -1.44 -0.12 11.18
N ALA A 70 -2.52 -0.65 10.59
CA ALA A 70 -3.42 -1.56 11.29
C ALA A 70 -2.78 -2.92 11.53
N LEU A 71 -1.84 -3.36 10.68
CA LEU A 71 -1.24 -4.69 10.72
C LEU A 71 0.19 -4.74 11.29
N GLU A 72 0.92 -3.62 11.38
CA GLU A 72 2.33 -3.60 11.79
C GLU A 72 2.53 -4.12 13.22
N SER A 73 1.50 -4.04 14.07
CA SER A 73 1.55 -4.59 15.42
C SER A 73 1.59 -6.11 15.46
N VAL A 74 1.25 -6.80 14.36
CA VAL A 74 1.37 -8.27 14.24
C VAL A 74 2.79 -8.72 14.55
N ILE A 75 3.78 -7.98 14.02
CA ILE A 75 5.20 -8.32 14.17
C ILE A 75 5.85 -7.61 15.37
N LYS A 76 5.15 -6.66 16.03
CA LYS A 76 5.68 -5.97 17.21
C LYS A 76 5.68 -6.92 18.41
N GLY A 77 6.88 -7.31 18.85
CA GLY A 77 7.07 -8.23 19.97
C GLY A 77 7.33 -9.68 19.57
N TYR A 78 7.42 -9.97 18.27
CA TYR A 78 8.05 -11.19 17.79
C TYR A 78 9.57 -11.01 17.85
N GLU A 79 10.29 -11.97 18.44
CA GLU A 79 11.73 -11.83 18.72
C GLU A 79 12.59 -11.74 17.44
N SER A 80 12.05 -12.17 16.29
CA SER A 80 12.66 -11.95 14.99
C SER A 80 12.17 -10.66 14.32
N ASP A 81 13.07 -9.68 14.25
CA ASP A 81 12.92 -8.49 13.40
C ASP A 81 13.46 -8.71 11.97
N GLY A 82 13.51 -9.97 11.52
CA GLY A 82 14.12 -10.40 10.25
C GLY A 82 13.24 -10.21 9.01
N TYR A 83 13.73 -10.72 7.87
CA TYR A 83 13.04 -10.64 6.57
C TYR A 83 11.79 -11.53 6.53
N GLU A 84 11.71 -12.58 7.33
CA GLU A 84 10.55 -13.43 7.50
C GLU A 84 9.34 -12.64 8.00
N SER A 85 9.54 -11.75 8.98
CA SER A 85 8.50 -10.88 9.52
C SER A 85 8.05 -9.86 8.49
N ALA A 86 8.98 -9.35 7.67
CA ALA A 86 8.65 -8.45 6.55
C ALA A 86 7.86 -9.16 5.44
N ALA A 87 8.22 -10.41 5.13
CA ALA A 87 7.55 -11.23 4.14
C ALA A 87 6.13 -11.61 4.61
N TYR A 88 6.00 -11.99 5.87
CA TYR A 88 4.73 -12.30 6.52
C TYR A 88 3.78 -11.10 6.53
N LEU A 89 4.29 -9.92 6.92
CA LEU A 89 3.50 -8.69 6.89
C LEU A 89 3.08 -8.32 5.46
N GLY A 90 3.96 -8.49 4.48
CA GLY A 90 3.60 -8.30 3.07
C GLY A 90 2.51 -9.27 2.60
N ALA A 91 2.59 -10.54 3.01
CA ALA A 91 1.59 -11.55 2.71
C ALA A 91 0.21 -11.19 3.32
N LEU A 92 0.18 -10.73 4.57
CA LEU A 92 -1.03 -10.22 5.22
C LEU A 92 -1.59 -8.99 4.50
N LEU A 93 -0.75 -8.04 4.10
CA LEU A 93 -1.19 -6.88 3.32
C LEU A 93 -1.84 -7.25 1.99
N SER A 94 -1.45 -8.39 1.42
CA SER A 94 -1.99 -8.91 0.16
C SER A 94 -3.45 -9.40 0.30
N VAL A 95 -3.89 -9.78 1.51
CA VAL A 95 -5.21 -10.40 1.75
C VAL A 95 -6.33 -9.45 1.34
N GLU A 96 -7.19 -9.88 0.41
CA GLU A 96 -8.32 -9.08 -0.13
C GLU A 96 -7.93 -7.74 -0.78
N LEU A 97 -6.66 -7.54 -1.15
CA LEU A 97 -6.15 -6.25 -1.65
C LEU A 97 -6.96 -5.70 -2.84
N GLU A 98 -7.32 -6.55 -3.81
CA GLU A 98 -8.07 -6.12 -5.00
C GLU A 98 -9.53 -5.80 -4.67
N GLU A 99 -10.16 -6.58 -3.80
CA GLU A 99 -11.51 -6.34 -3.30
C GLU A 99 -11.58 -5.03 -2.49
N GLU A 100 -10.59 -4.77 -1.64
CA GLU A 100 -10.45 -3.54 -0.86
C GLU A 100 -10.27 -2.32 -1.79
N ARG A 101 -9.37 -2.42 -2.78
CA ARG A 101 -9.19 -1.37 -3.81
C ARG A 101 -10.50 -1.04 -4.51
N LYS A 102 -11.26 -2.06 -4.93
CA LYS A 102 -12.59 -1.88 -5.57
C LYS A 102 -13.58 -1.19 -4.65
N ARG A 103 -13.65 -1.57 -3.37
CA ARG A 103 -14.54 -0.94 -2.37
C ARG A 103 -14.17 0.53 -2.14
N ILE A 104 -12.88 0.83 -2.00
CA ILE A 104 -12.40 2.22 -1.85
C ILE A 104 -12.71 3.02 -3.11
N TYR A 105 -12.48 2.46 -4.29
CA TYR A 105 -12.80 3.11 -5.55
C TYR A 105 -14.29 3.49 -5.62
N ALA A 106 -15.18 2.54 -5.34
CA ALA A 106 -16.62 2.80 -5.30
C ALA A 106 -17.02 3.85 -4.24
N ALA A 107 -16.39 3.84 -3.06
CA ALA A 107 -16.69 4.80 -2.01
C ALA A 107 -16.21 6.24 -2.31
N THR A 108 -15.27 6.38 -3.24
CA THR A 108 -14.62 7.65 -3.62
C THR A 108 -15.10 8.21 -4.96
N GLU A 109 -15.90 7.45 -5.71
CA GLU A 109 -16.44 7.88 -7.00
C GLU A 109 -17.25 9.18 -6.86
N GLY A 110 -16.90 10.17 -7.69
CA GLY A 110 -17.57 11.47 -7.71
C GLY A 110 -17.22 12.41 -6.54
N LEU A 111 -16.26 12.07 -5.69
CA LEU A 111 -15.78 12.96 -4.62
C LEU A 111 -14.65 13.86 -5.11
N GLU A 112 -14.84 15.18 -5.04
CA GLU A 112 -13.83 16.18 -5.42
C GLU A 112 -12.71 16.33 -4.38
N CYS A 113 -13.03 16.08 -3.10
CA CYS A 113 -12.09 16.17 -1.99
C CYS A 113 -12.33 15.00 -1.04
N ILE A 114 -11.26 14.32 -0.66
CA ILE A 114 -11.34 13.11 0.17
C ILE A 114 -10.37 13.24 1.33
N ALA A 115 -10.90 13.07 2.54
CA ALA A 115 -10.10 12.83 3.72
C ALA A 115 -10.06 11.32 4.02
N PRO A 116 -9.00 10.56 3.67
CA PRO A 116 -8.82 9.14 3.99
C PRO A 116 -9.26 8.71 5.40
N GLU A 117 -8.92 9.45 6.46
CA GLU A 117 -9.38 9.13 7.81
C GLU A 117 -10.91 9.17 7.91
N SER A 118 -11.53 10.25 7.42
CA SER A 118 -12.99 10.38 7.40
C SER A 118 -13.66 9.36 6.48
N LEU A 119 -13.00 8.98 5.38
CA LEU A 119 -13.49 7.94 4.48
C LEU A 119 -13.52 6.59 5.19
N LEU A 120 -12.46 6.26 5.93
CA LEU A 120 -12.40 5.04 6.75
C LEU A 120 -13.48 5.01 7.83
N ASP A 121 -13.62 6.11 8.58
CA ASP A 121 -14.52 6.14 9.73
C ASP A 121 -16.01 6.30 9.35
N LEU A 122 -16.33 6.80 8.15
CA LEU A 122 -17.72 7.07 7.76
C LEU A 122 -18.25 6.21 6.62
N ARG A 123 -17.38 5.65 5.76
CA ARG A 123 -17.79 4.92 4.55
C ARG A 123 -17.15 3.55 4.40
N LEU A 124 -16.12 3.22 5.19
CA LEU A 124 -15.36 1.99 5.06
C LEU A 124 -15.07 1.35 6.43
N GLU A 125 -16.00 1.47 7.38
CA GLU A 125 -15.85 0.92 8.74
C GLU A 125 -15.61 -0.60 8.70
N GLU A 126 -16.30 -1.31 7.82
CA GLU A 126 -16.12 -2.75 7.58
C GLU A 126 -14.68 -3.11 7.16
N LEU A 127 -13.97 -2.23 6.43
CA LEU A 127 -12.55 -2.47 6.11
C LEU A 127 -11.69 -2.38 7.36
N LYS A 128 -11.94 -1.38 8.21
CA LYS A 128 -11.22 -1.18 9.47
C LYS A 128 -11.42 -2.37 10.42
N GLU A 129 -12.66 -2.86 10.52
CA GLU A 129 -12.99 -4.08 11.28
C GLU A 129 -12.31 -5.31 10.68
N GLY A 130 -12.35 -5.47 9.36
CA GLY A 130 -11.65 -6.55 8.65
C GLY A 130 -10.15 -6.54 8.90
N TRP A 131 -9.51 -5.37 8.89
CA TRP A 131 -8.09 -5.24 9.20
C TRP A 131 -7.77 -5.56 10.66
N ALA A 132 -8.64 -5.20 11.60
CA ALA A 132 -8.49 -5.58 13.00
C ALA A 132 -8.62 -7.10 13.19
N GLY A 133 -9.57 -7.74 12.51
CA GLY A 133 -9.71 -9.20 12.51
C GLY A 133 -8.51 -9.91 11.89
N LEU A 134 -7.99 -9.38 10.78
CA LEU A 134 -6.79 -9.89 10.12
C LEU A 134 -5.54 -9.70 10.99
N ASN A 135 -5.44 -8.58 11.72
CA ASN A 135 -4.38 -8.37 12.70
C ASN A 135 -4.39 -9.46 13.78
N GLU A 136 -5.55 -9.71 14.38
CA GLU A 136 -5.70 -10.70 15.44
C GLU A 136 -5.37 -12.11 14.93
N LEU A 137 -5.91 -12.50 13.77
CA LEU A 137 -5.59 -13.76 13.12
C LEU A 137 -4.07 -13.89 12.85
N GLY A 138 -3.47 -12.84 12.29
CA GLY A 138 -2.04 -12.79 12.00
C GLY A 138 -1.19 -12.98 13.26
N ARG A 139 -1.58 -12.33 14.37
CA ARG A 139 -0.92 -12.50 15.67
C ARG A 139 -1.04 -13.92 16.21
N MET A 140 -2.24 -14.49 16.18
CA MET A 140 -2.49 -15.85 16.68
C MET A 140 -1.63 -16.88 15.94
N LEU A 141 -1.51 -16.75 14.61
CA LEU A 141 -0.70 -17.65 13.78
C LEU A 141 0.79 -17.45 14.05
N LEU A 142 1.26 -16.20 14.09
CA LEU A 142 2.67 -15.90 14.34
C LEU A 142 3.14 -16.38 15.72
N GLN A 143 2.27 -16.33 16.73
CA GLN A 143 2.56 -16.86 18.08
C GLN A 143 2.76 -18.38 18.13
N GLN A 144 2.32 -19.12 17.10
CA GLN A 144 2.61 -20.55 16.98
C GLN A 144 4.01 -20.82 16.41
N CYS A 145 4.70 -19.79 15.89
CA CYS A 145 6.02 -19.92 15.31
C CYS A 145 7.11 -19.66 16.36
N SER A 146 7.98 -20.64 16.53
CA SER A 146 9.18 -20.56 17.36
C SER A 146 10.42 -20.10 16.59
N GLU A 147 10.44 -20.31 15.27
CA GLU A 147 11.58 -20.02 14.40
C GLU A 147 11.18 -19.29 13.12
N GLY A 148 12.12 -18.58 12.50
CA GLY A 148 11.86 -17.80 11.28
C GLY A 148 11.43 -18.64 10.07
N GLU A 149 11.88 -19.90 9.96
CA GLU A 149 11.44 -20.82 8.91
C GLU A 149 9.93 -21.14 9.02
N GLU A 150 9.41 -21.24 10.24
CA GLU A 150 7.98 -21.46 10.48
C GLU A 150 7.17 -20.23 10.07
N VAL A 151 7.69 -19.02 10.28
CA VAL A 151 7.07 -17.78 9.81
C VAL A 151 6.99 -17.76 8.28
N TYR A 152 8.07 -18.16 7.58
CA TYR A 152 8.05 -18.29 6.13
C TYR A 152 7.01 -19.32 5.65
N SER A 153 6.78 -20.39 6.41
CA SER A 153 5.77 -21.40 6.06
C SER A 153 4.34 -20.86 6.07
N LEU A 154 4.09 -19.77 6.82
CA LEU A 154 2.80 -19.08 6.83
C LEU A 154 2.59 -18.14 5.62
N VAL A 155 3.67 -17.68 4.97
CA VAL A 155 3.59 -16.78 3.82
C VAL A 155 2.76 -17.38 2.67
N PRO A 156 3.01 -18.63 2.22
CA PRO A 156 2.17 -19.28 1.22
C PRO A 156 0.69 -19.33 1.61
N TYR A 157 0.33 -19.53 2.88
CA TYR A 157 -1.07 -19.60 3.32
C TYR A 157 -1.88 -18.34 2.95
N PHE A 158 -1.26 -17.16 3.02
CA PHE A 158 -1.91 -15.89 2.68
C PHE A 158 -1.81 -15.53 1.20
N ILE A 159 -0.86 -16.14 0.50
CA ILE A 159 -0.57 -15.90 -0.92
C ILE A 159 -1.16 -17.01 -1.82
N THR A 160 -1.72 -18.09 -1.27
CA THR A 160 -2.09 -19.29 -2.06
C THR A 160 -3.02 -18.96 -3.23
N GLY A 161 -2.55 -19.35 -4.42
CA GLY A 161 -3.22 -19.21 -5.70
C GLY A 161 -2.21 -18.89 -6.81
N GLU A 162 -1.50 -19.92 -7.30
CA GLU A 162 -0.69 -19.87 -8.54
C GLU A 162 0.69 -19.15 -8.49
N PRO A 163 1.62 -19.40 -9.43
CA PRO A 163 3.03 -19.00 -9.29
C PRO A 163 3.30 -17.50 -9.52
N LEU A 164 4.34 -16.99 -8.85
CA LEU A 164 4.79 -15.59 -8.79
C LEU A 164 5.05 -14.94 -10.16
N SER A 165 4.42 -13.79 -10.42
CA SER A 165 4.72 -12.88 -11.56
C SER A 165 5.61 -11.65 -11.23
N PRO A 166 5.73 -11.11 -10.00
CA PRO A 166 6.69 -10.03 -9.73
C PRO A 166 8.14 -10.55 -9.66
N ARG A 167 9.07 -9.82 -10.29
CA ARG A 167 10.50 -10.14 -10.30
C ARG A 167 11.30 -9.01 -9.64
N LEU A 168 12.19 -9.40 -8.73
CA LEU A 168 13.26 -8.51 -8.26
C LEU A 168 14.33 -8.42 -9.36
N THR A 169 14.69 -7.20 -9.74
CA THR A 169 15.80 -6.95 -10.67
C THR A 169 16.88 -6.14 -9.97
N VAL A 170 18.13 -6.59 -10.07
CA VAL A 170 19.30 -5.86 -9.56
C VAL A 170 19.78 -4.94 -10.68
N SER A 171 19.57 -3.63 -10.54
CA SER A 171 20.09 -2.67 -11.51
C SER A 171 21.50 -2.24 -11.11
N GLY A 172 22.51 -2.60 -11.91
CA GLY A 172 23.80 -1.91 -11.92
C GLY A 172 24.56 -1.86 -10.58
N GLY A 173 24.44 -2.89 -9.74
CA GLY A 173 25.39 -3.14 -8.64
C GLY A 173 24.95 -2.77 -7.23
N GLU A 174 23.98 -1.88 -7.00
CA GLU A 174 23.68 -1.41 -5.62
C GLU A 174 22.22 -1.06 -5.31
N ARG A 175 21.27 -1.18 -6.25
CA ARG A 175 19.84 -0.91 -5.97
C ARG A 175 18.92 -2.02 -6.45
N LEU A 176 18.10 -2.51 -5.53
CA LEU A 176 17.06 -3.49 -5.79
C LEU A 176 15.80 -2.77 -6.30
N ARG A 177 15.24 -3.26 -7.41
CA ARG A 177 14.00 -2.73 -7.99
C ARG A 177 12.95 -3.82 -8.08
N LEU A 178 11.72 -3.49 -7.69
CA LEU A 178 10.56 -4.34 -7.89
C LEU A 178 9.99 -4.09 -9.30
N THR A 179 9.85 -5.13 -10.10
CA THR A 179 9.24 -5.05 -11.43
C THR A 179 8.06 -5.99 -11.56
N GLY A 180 6.97 -5.54 -12.20
CA GLY A 180 5.80 -6.34 -12.53
C GLY A 180 5.28 -5.97 -13.91
N GLY A 181 5.00 -6.95 -14.77
CA GLY A 181 4.54 -6.71 -16.15
C GLY A 181 5.51 -5.85 -17.00
N GLY A 182 6.81 -5.87 -16.69
CA GLY A 182 7.83 -5.04 -17.38
C GLY A 182 7.94 -3.60 -16.89
N THR A 183 7.19 -3.20 -15.85
CA THR A 183 7.21 -1.84 -15.28
C THR A 183 7.79 -1.83 -13.88
N GLU A 184 8.51 -0.77 -13.53
CA GLU A 184 9.05 -0.56 -12.18
C GLU A 184 7.91 -0.18 -11.22
N LYS A 185 7.73 -0.96 -10.15
CA LYS A 185 6.77 -0.68 -9.09
C LYS A 185 7.37 0.27 -8.05
N THR A 186 6.54 1.13 -7.48
CA THR A 186 6.99 2.06 -6.43
C THR A 186 7.05 1.30 -5.10
N VAL A 187 8.22 1.25 -4.48
CA VAL A 187 8.38 0.68 -3.13
C VAL A 187 8.12 1.80 -2.10
N PRO A 188 7.09 1.67 -1.24
CA PRO A 188 6.82 2.62 -0.16
C PRO A 188 7.81 2.45 0.99
N ALA A 189 8.21 3.55 1.62
CA ALA A 189 9.05 3.51 2.83
C ALA A 189 8.19 3.28 4.09
N LEU A 190 7.79 2.03 4.35
CA LEU A 190 6.86 1.67 5.43
C LEU A 190 7.57 1.62 6.79
N THR A 191 8.74 0.98 6.82
CA THR A 191 9.55 0.75 8.02
C THR A 191 10.78 1.66 8.07
N GLY A 192 11.17 2.25 6.94
CA GLY A 192 12.41 3.01 6.79
C GLY A 192 13.65 2.14 6.56
N ASN A 193 13.49 0.81 6.52
CA ASN A 193 14.51 -0.13 6.06
C ASN A 193 14.15 -0.56 4.62
N GLU A 194 14.98 -0.15 3.66
CA GLU A 194 14.73 -0.35 2.23
C GLU A 194 14.57 -1.82 1.84
N GLU A 195 15.36 -2.72 2.43
CA GLU A 195 15.29 -4.16 2.11
C GLU A 195 14.01 -4.79 2.65
N ARG A 196 13.59 -4.42 3.86
CA ARG A 196 12.34 -4.91 4.44
C ARG A 196 11.14 -4.35 3.71
N ASP A 197 11.16 -3.07 3.39
CA ASP A 197 10.11 -2.40 2.61
C ASP A 197 9.97 -3.05 1.23
N LEU A 198 11.08 -3.44 0.60
CA LEU A 198 11.09 -4.18 -0.66
C LEU A 198 10.50 -5.59 -0.51
N VAL A 199 10.89 -6.35 0.52
CA VAL A 199 10.34 -7.69 0.78
C VAL A 199 8.84 -7.62 1.05
N THR A 200 8.41 -6.67 1.88
CA THR A 200 6.99 -6.42 2.16
C THR A 200 6.24 -6.05 0.88
N ALA A 201 6.79 -5.15 0.06
CA ALA A 201 6.19 -4.77 -1.22
C ALA A 201 6.11 -5.96 -2.20
N LEU A 202 7.16 -6.79 -2.27
CA LEU A 202 7.19 -7.98 -3.11
C LEU A 202 6.09 -8.97 -2.72
N MET A 203 5.90 -9.24 -1.43
CA MET A 203 4.90 -10.19 -0.95
C MET A 203 3.47 -9.63 -1.00
N ARG A 204 3.29 -8.31 -0.81
CA ARG A 204 1.98 -7.65 -0.95
C ARG A 204 1.44 -7.74 -2.35
N GLU A 205 2.29 -7.51 -3.34
CA GLU A 205 1.92 -7.58 -4.75
C GLU A 205 1.73 -9.05 -5.13
N ARG A 206 0.50 -9.55 -4.93
CA ARG A 206 0.09 -10.90 -5.34
C ARG A 206 0.48 -11.19 -6.79
N PRO A 207 0.64 -12.46 -7.17
CA PRO A 207 0.61 -12.84 -8.57
C PRO A 207 -0.70 -12.35 -9.18
N THR A 208 -0.64 -11.41 -10.11
CA THR A 208 -1.78 -11.06 -10.97
C THR A 208 -1.56 -11.70 -12.34
N HIS A 209 -2.61 -12.31 -12.87
CA HIS A 209 -2.69 -12.85 -14.23
C HIS A 209 -2.51 -11.76 -15.30
#